data_AF-A0A8T5PH20-F1
#
_entry.id   AF-A0A8T5PH20-F1
#
_cell.length_a   1.000
_cell.length_b   1.000
_cell.length_c   1.000
_cell.angle_alpha   90.00
_cell.angle_beta   90.00
_cell.angle_gamma   90.00
#
_symmetry.space_group_name_H-M   'P 1'
#
loop_
_entity.id
_entity.type
_entity.pdbx_description
1 polymer ?
#
loop_
_entity_poly.entity_id
_entity_poly.type
_entity_poly.pdbx_seq_one_letter_code
_entity_poly.pdbx_strand_id
1 'polypeptide(L)'
;MFPKKTKEYEWMRAGDFYVLYDPVTNESFNLDPIAFIVWLQCDGKTHIDEIVDLLSVENNKDIIKAAVSGIIDRLAENGIIKK
;
A
#
# COMPACT_ATOMS: atom_id res chain seq x y z
N MET A 1 -7.71 -1.78 -12.02
CA MET A 1 -6.39 -2.31 -11.66
C MET A 1 -6.51 -3.05 -10.33
N PHE A 2 -5.92 -4.24 -10.22
CA PHE A 2 -5.98 -5.10 -9.03
C PHE A 2 -4.55 -5.31 -8.50
N PRO A 3 -4.04 -4.36 -7.68
CA PRO A 3 -2.66 -4.40 -7.23
C PRO A 3 -2.41 -5.63 -6.34
N LYS A 4 -1.23 -6.24 -6.46
CA LYS A 4 -0.88 -7.48 -5.75
C LYS A 4 0.54 -7.41 -5.18
N LYS A 5 0.70 -7.76 -3.90
CA LYS A 5 2.03 -7.96 -3.28
C LYS A 5 2.90 -8.92 -4.11
N THR A 6 4.18 -8.58 -4.26
CA THR A 6 5.12 -9.45 -4.99
C THR A 6 5.52 -10.68 -4.20
N LYS A 7 5.46 -10.57 -2.87
CA LYS A 7 5.74 -11.59 -1.86
C LYS A 7 5.10 -11.17 -0.55
N GLU A 8 5.06 -12.09 0.41
CA GLU A 8 4.67 -11.76 1.78
C GLU A 8 5.84 -11.09 2.50
N TYR A 9 5.54 -10.02 3.22
CA TYR A 9 6.48 -9.31 4.09
C TYR A 9 6.04 -9.54 5.53
N GLU A 10 7.02 -9.72 6.42
CA GLU A 10 6.75 -9.54 7.84
C GLU A 10 6.56 -8.05 8.11
N TRP A 11 5.71 -7.70 9.08
CA TRP A 11 5.53 -6.29 9.40
C TRP A 11 5.35 -6.06 10.89
N MET A 12 5.80 -4.89 11.32
CA MET A 12 5.62 -4.42 12.68
C MET A 12 5.36 -2.92 12.72
N ARG A 13 4.67 -2.47 13.76
CA ARG A 13 4.54 -1.04 14.04
C ARG A 13 5.77 -0.55 14.80
N ALA A 14 6.33 0.57 14.35
CA ALA A 14 7.45 1.25 15.00
C ALA A 14 7.09 2.74 15.18
N GLY A 15 6.58 3.08 16.37
CA GLY A 15 6.07 4.42 16.64
C GLY A 15 4.88 4.77 15.74
N ASP A 16 5.08 5.74 14.85
CA ASP A 16 4.05 6.30 13.97
C ASP A 16 4.09 5.75 12.54
N PHE A 17 4.99 4.79 12.26
CA PHE A 17 5.08 4.13 10.97
C PHE A 17 5.06 2.61 11.12
N TYR A 18 4.92 1.93 9.98
CA TYR A 18 4.98 0.48 9.85
C TYR A 18 6.23 0.10 9.08
N VAL A 19 6.91 -0.95 9.52
CA VAL A 19 8.07 -1.51 8.84
C VAL A 19 7.64 -2.78 8.16
N LEU A 20 7.83 -2.87 6.85
CA LEU A 20 7.78 -4.12 6.10
C LEU A 20 9.20 -4.69 6.04
N TYR A 21 9.39 -5.93 6.48
CA TYR A 21 10.67 -6.63 6.48
C TYR A 21 10.61 -7.84 5.54
N ASP A 22 11.60 -7.95 4.66
CA ASP A 22 11.81 -9.12 3.82
C ASP A 22 12.90 -10.01 4.43
N PRO A 23 12.56 -11.18 4.98
CA PRO A 23 13.54 -12.07 5.59
C PRO A 23 14.50 -12.71 4.60
N VAL A 24 14.19 -12.69 3.28
CA VAL A 24 15.05 -13.29 2.24
C VAL A 24 16.18 -12.35 1.86
N THR A 25 15.88 -11.06 1.70
CA THR A 25 16.86 -10.04 1.29
C THR A 25 17.43 -9.24 2.45
N ASN A 26 16.83 -9.36 3.65
CA ASN A 26 17.13 -8.55 4.84
C ASN A 26 16.89 -7.04 4.62
N GLU A 27 16.03 -6.69 3.67
CA GLU A 27 15.62 -5.31 3.38
C GLU A 27 14.38 -4.92 4.19
N SER A 28 14.28 -3.63 4.50
CA SER A 28 13.15 -3.06 5.22
C SER A 28 12.60 -1.81 4.55
N PHE A 29 11.28 -1.65 4.51
CA PHE A 29 10.59 -0.49 3.96
C PHE A 29 9.68 0.13 5.01
N ASN A 30 9.80 1.45 5.20
CA ASN A 30 8.96 2.19 6.12
C ASN A 30 7.75 2.74 5.37
N LEU A 31 6.56 2.48 5.90
CA LEU A 31 5.29 2.98 5.40
C LEU A 31 4.62 3.84 6.45
N ASP A 32 4.12 5.01 6.04
CA ASP A 32 3.15 5.74 6.84
C ASP A 32 1.83 4.94 6.96
N PRO A 33 0.94 5.29 7.92
CA PRO A 33 -0.28 4.54 8.14
C PRO A 33 -1.20 4.40 6.92
N ILE A 34 -1.28 5.42 6.05
CA ILE A 34 -2.14 5.38 4.86
C ILE A 34 -1.51 4.45 3.81
N ALA A 35 -0.21 4.58 3.58
CA ALA A 35 0.52 3.69 2.68
C ALA A 35 0.45 2.23 3.14
N PHE A 36 0.50 1.98 4.45
CA PHE A 36 0.32 0.65 5.02
C PHE A 36 -1.09 0.09 4.77
N ILE A 37 -2.14 0.89 4.97
CA ILE A 37 -3.52 0.46 4.67
C ILE A 37 -3.67 0.12 3.17
N VAL A 38 -3.15 0.96 2.28
CA VAL A 38 -3.17 0.68 0.83
C VAL A 38 -2.42 -0.61 0.50
N TRP A 39 -1.24 -0.82 1.08
CA TRP A 39 -0.48 -2.05 0.89
C TRP A 39 -1.23 -3.30 1.39
N LEU A 40 -1.93 -3.23 2.52
CA LEU A 40 -2.77 -4.33 3.00
C LEU A 40 -3.80 -4.76 1.94
N GLN A 41 -4.44 -3.80 1.27
CA GLN A 41 -5.43 -4.06 0.22
C GLN A 41 -4.84 -4.51 -1.13
N CYS A 42 -3.51 -4.48 -1.30
CA CYS A 42 -2.85 -4.98 -2.52
C CYS A 42 -2.81 -6.53 -2.53
N ASP A 43 -3.96 -7.18 -2.52
CA ASP A 43 -4.12 -8.64 -2.43
C ASP A 43 -4.38 -9.31 -3.79
N GLY A 44 -4.42 -8.53 -4.87
CA GLY A 44 -4.75 -8.98 -6.22
C GLY A 44 -6.23 -9.29 -6.43
N LYS A 45 -7.11 -8.94 -5.48
CA LYS A 45 -8.56 -9.15 -5.54
C LYS A 45 -9.33 -7.84 -5.37
N THR A 46 -8.80 -6.90 -4.59
CA THR A 46 -9.40 -5.60 -4.33
C THR A 46 -9.08 -4.64 -5.47
N HIS A 47 -10.11 -4.05 -6.09
CA HIS A 47 -9.91 -3.05 -7.14
C HIS A 47 -9.42 -1.72 -6.54
N ILE A 48 -8.57 -0.99 -7.27
CA ILE A 48 -8.09 0.34 -6.80
C ILE A 48 -9.23 1.29 -6.41
N ASP A 49 -10.34 1.31 -7.15
CA ASP A 49 -11.47 2.18 -6.82
C ASP A 49 -12.14 1.77 -5.49
N GLU A 50 -12.12 0.48 -5.12
CA GLU A 50 -12.60 0.02 -3.80
C GLU A 50 -11.67 0.48 -2.67
N ILE A 51 -10.36 0.51 -2.92
CA ILE A 51 -9.37 1.06 -1.96
C ILE A 51 -9.61 2.57 -1.77
N VAL A 52 -9.89 3.29 -2.87
CA VAL A 52 -10.25 4.71 -2.82
C VAL A 52 -11.52 4.92 -2.02
N ASP A 53 -12.56 4.11 -2.26
CA ASP A 53 -13.82 4.21 -1.53
C ASP A 53 -13.66 3.91 -0.04
N LEU A 54 -12.80 2.96 0.33
CA LEU A 54 -12.47 2.64 1.73
C LEU A 54 -11.85 3.84 2.48
N LEU A 55 -11.00 4.62 1.82
CA LEU A 55 -10.24 5.72 2.43
C LEU A 55 -10.91 7.09 2.28
N SER A 56 -11.92 7.18 1.42
CA SER A 56 -12.63 8.44 1.17
C SER A 56 -13.64 8.74 2.26
N VAL A 57 -13.78 10.03 2.54
CA VAL A 57 -14.91 10.61 3.29
C VAL A 57 -15.66 11.56 2.36
N GLU A 58 -16.79 12.10 2.79
CA GLU A 58 -17.57 13.01 1.95
C GLU A 58 -16.70 14.14 1.37
N ASN A 59 -16.79 14.33 0.04
CA ASN A 59 -16.14 15.38 -0.74
C ASN A 59 -14.60 15.31 -0.93
N ASN A 60 -13.94 14.18 -0.64
CA ASN A 60 -12.49 14.05 -0.87
C ASN A 60 -12.06 12.96 -1.88
N LYS A 61 -13.00 12.30 -2.56
CA LYS A 61 -12.72 11.13 -3.40
C LYS A 61 -11.63 11.36 -4.45
N ASP A 62 -11.62 12.52 -5.10
CA ASP A 62 -10.64 12.83 -6.15
C ASP A 62 -9.21 12.94 -5.60
N ILE A 63 -9.04 13.60 -4.45
CA ILE A 63 -7.71 13.73 -3.83
C ILE A 63 -7.25 12.39 -3.24
N ILE A 64 -8.17 11.57 -2.70
CA ILE A 64 -7.85 10.22 -2.24
C ILE A 64 -7.45 9.32 -3.40
N LYS A 65 -8.12 9.42 -4.55
CA LYS A 65 -7.73 8.68 -5.76
C LYS A 65 -6.31 9.02 -6.19
N ALA A 66 -5.96 10.30 -6.23
CA ALA A 66 -4.59 10.71 -6.55
C ALA A 66 -3.57 10.17 -5.54
N ALA A 67 -3.86 10.24 -4.24
CA ALA A 67 -2.99 9.73 -3.19
C ALA A 67 -2.79 8.20 -3.28
N VAL A 68 -3.88 7.43 -3.43
CA VAL A 68 -3.84 5.97 -3.57
C VAL A 68 -3.05 5.56 -4.81
N SER A 69 -3.27 6.23 -5.95
CA SER A 69 -2.49 5.98 -7.16
C SER A 69 -1.01 6.25 -6.95
N GLY A 70 -0.64 7.39 -6.34
CA GLY A 70 0.77 7.71 -6.05
C GLY A 70 1.43 6.71 -5.11
N ILE A 71 0.71 6.22 -4.10
CA ILE A 71 1.21 5.17 -3.20
C ILE A 71 1.44 3.86 -3.96
N ILE A 72 0.47 3.41 -4.77
CA ILE A 72 0.59 2.19 -5.57
C ILE A 72 1.77 2.28 -6.54
N ASP A 73 1.95 3.43 -7.17
CA ASP A 73 3.06 3.69 -8.09
C ASP A 73 4.40 3.54 -7.37
N ARG A 74 4.55 4.20 -6.21
CA ARG A 74 5.77 4.11 -5.40
C ARG A 74 6.04 2.69 -4.90
N LEU A 75 5.00 1.96 -4.45
CA LEU A 75 5.15 0.57 -4.02
C LEU A 75 5.59 -0.33 -5.18
N ALA A 76 5.08 -0.10 -6.39
CA ALA A 76 5.44 -0.86 -7.57
C ALA A 76 6.88 -0.56 -8.03
N GLU A 77 7.30 0.69 -8.02
CA GLU A 77 8.67 1.12 -8.34
C GLU A 77 9.71 0.49 -7.41
N ASN A 78 9.36 0.27 -6.14
CA ASN A 78 10.21 -0.40 -5.15
C ASN A 78 10.07 -1.94 -5.19
N GLY A 79 9.32 -2.49 -6.14
CA GLY A 79 9.14 -3.95 -6.28
C GLY A 79 8.34 -4.62 -5.16
N ILE A 80 7.65 -3.84 -4.33
CA ILE A 80 6.83 -4.33 -3.19
C ILE A 80 5.51 -4.92 -3.70
N ILE A 81 4.95 -4.34 -4.77
CA ILE A 81 3.73 -4.82 -5.43
C ILE A 81 3.89 -4.88 -6.96
N LYS A 82 2.95 -5.56 -7.62
CA LYS A 82 2.67 -5.49 -9.06
C LYS A 82 1.33 -4.78 -9.25
N LYS A 83 1.26 -3.94 -10.28
CA LYS A 83 0.05 -3.24 -10.72
C LYS A 83 -0.90 -4.17 -11.47
#